data_AF-A0A7C9AGB0-F1
#
_entry.id   AF-A0A7C9AGB0-F1
#
_cell.length_a   1.000
_cell.length_b   1.000
_cell.length_c   1.000
_cell.angle_alpha   90.00
_cell.angle_beta   90.00
_cell.angle_gamma   90.00
#
_symmetry.space_group_name_H-M   'P 1'
#
loop_
_entity.id
_entity.type
_entity.pdbx_description
1 polymer ?
#
loop_
_entity_poly.entity_id
_entity_poly.type
_entity_poly.pdbx_seq_one_letter_code
_entity_poly.pdbx_strand_id
1 'polypeptide(L)'
;DQCTHRYKIYIEGWAWSVSHKYIMGCDSMTLQIKPKFHEFFSRGMLPTVHYWPIRDNNDMCRSLKFAVEWGNTHTDKAEEIGRAGSRYVHEDMKMEVVYDFMYHLLN
;
A
#
# COMPACT_ATOMS: atom_id res chain seq x y z
N ASP A 1 -10.88 2.80 -13.89
CA ASP A 1 -10.36 4.18 -13.93
C ASP A 1 -9.53 4.58 -12.69
N GLN A 2 -9.07 3.63 -11.86
CA GLN A 2 -8.21 4.00 -10.73
C GLN A 2 -6.74 4.16 -11.15
N CYS A 3 -6.20 3.27 -11.98
CA CYS A 3 -4.76 3.28 -12.30
C CYS A 3 -4.28 4.43 -13.21
N THR A 4 -5.14 5.41 -13.51
CA THR A 4 -4.78 6.65 -14.25
C THR A 4 -4.20 7.74 -13.35
N HIS A 5 -4.12 7.52 -12.04
CA HIS A 5 -3.67 8.51 -11.06
C HIS A 5 -2.33 8.10 -10.44
N ARG A 6 -1.42 9.06 -10.29
CA ARG A 6 -0.05 8.84 -9.77
C ARG A 6 -0.01 8.37 -8.31
N TYR A 7 -0.95 8.84 -7.49
CA TYR A 7 -1.01 8.55 -6.06
C TYR A 7 -2.32 7.86 -5.70
N LYS A 8 -2.25 6.95 -4.73
CA LYS A 8 -3.42 6.25 -4.19
C LYS A 8 -3.41 6.31 -2.69
N ILE A 9 -4.54 6.63 -2.06
CA ILE A 9 -4.62 6.74 -0.60
C ILE A 9 -5.31 5.49 -0.07
N TYR A 10 -4.64 4.79 0.84
CA TYR A 10 -5.27 3.77 1.66
C TYR A 10 -5.71 4.41 2.98
N ILE A 11 -6.98 4.21 3.32
CA ILE A 11 -7.56 4.54 4.62
C ILE A 11 -8.49 3.43 5.06
N GLU A 12 -8.51 3.18 6.35
CA GLU A 12 -9.44 2.23 6.98
C GLU A 12 -10.83 2.84 7.11
N GLY A 13 -11.85 1.98 7.08
CA GLY A 13 -13.23 2.36 7.36
C GLY A 13 -13.60 1.96 8.78
N TRP A 14 -14.64 1.15 8.91
CA TRP A 14 -14.98 0.51 10.19
C TRP A 14 -13.93 -0.53 10.62
N ALA A 15 -13.29 -1.18 9.64
CA ALA A 15 -12.21 -2.14 9.80
C ALA A 15 -11.16 -1.92 8.68
N TRP A 16 -10.33 -2.93 8.41
CA TRP A 16 -9.48 -2.94 7.22
C TRP A 16 -10.33 -2.77 5.95
N SER A 17 -9.78 -2.13 4.92
CA SER A 17 -10.47 -1.95 3.65
C SER A 17 -9.92 -2.90 2.59
N VAL A 18 -10.81 -3.68 1.97
CA VAL A 18 -10.46 -4.58 0.85
C VAL A 18 -9.87 -3.85 -0.35
N SER A 19 -10.02 -2.52 -0.44
CA SER A 19 -9.45 -1.71 -1.51
C SER A 19 -7.92 -1.70 -1.52
N HIS A 20 -7.27 -2.02 -0.39
CA HIS A 20 -5.82 -1.92 -0.20
C HIS A 20 -5.03 -2.63 -1.30
N LYS A 21 -5.29 -3.93 -1.48
CA LYS A 21 -4.61 -4.75 -2.49
C LYS A 21 -4.86 -4.27 -3.93
N TYR A 22 -6.06 -3.75 -4.21
CA TYR A 22 -6.42 -3.32 -5.57
C TYR A 22 -5.73 -2.01 -5.96
N ILE A 23 -5.60 -1.05 -5.03
CA ILE A 23 -4.93 0.21 -5.34
C ILE A 23 -3.42 0.07 -5.45
N MET A 24 -2.83 -0.92 -4.75
CA MET A 24 -1.41 -1.23 -4.86
C MET A 24 -1.05 -1.85 -6.22
N GLY A 25 -1.95 -2.61 -6.85
CA GLY A 25 -1.74 -3.22 -8.18
C GLY A 25 -1.82 -2.25 -9.38
N CYS A 26 -1.74 -0.94 -9.16
CA CYS A 26 -1.85 0.08 -10.22
C CYS A 26 -0.50 0.69 -10.65
N ASP A 27 0.63 0.19 -10.13
CA ASP A 27 1.96 0.81 -10.27
C ASP A 27 2.04 2.28 -9.75
N SER A 28 1.03 2.71 -9.00
CA SER A 28 0.94 4.03 -8.37
C SER A 28 1.47 3.99 -6.95
N MET A 29 2.20 5.01 -6.51
CA MET A 29 2.67 5.08 -5.13
C MET A 29 1.46 5.14 -4.17
N THR A 30 1.34 4.11 -3.33
CA THR A 30 0.27 4.03 -2.32
C THR A 30 0.67 4.79 -1.06
N LEU A 31 -0.08 5.81 -0.71
CA LEU A 31 0.00 6.59 0.52
C LEU A 31 -0.84 5.89 1.59
N GLN A 32 -0.18 5.18 2.50
CA GLN A 32 -0.85 4.34 3.49
C GLN A 32 -0.94 5.09 4.82
N ILE A 33 -2.15 5.53 5.18
CA ILE A 33 -2.42 6.06 6.52
C ILE A 33 -2.19 4.92 7.51
N LYS A 34 -1.45 5.21 8.58
CA LYS A 34 -1.06 4.24 9.62
C LYS A 34 -2.26 3.35 10.00
N PRO A 35 -2.25 2.06 9.59
CA PRO A 35 -3.38 1.18 9.81
C PRO A 35 -3.46 0.76 11.28
N LYS A 36 -4.69 0.54 11.78
CA LYS A 36 -4.96 -0.11 13.07
C LYS A 36 -5.24 -1.59 12.90
N PHE A 37 -5.75 -1.99 11.73
CA PHE A 37 -6.09 -3.37 11.39
C PHE A 37 -5.01 -3.94 10.46
N HIS A 38 -4.61 -5.19 10.74
CA HIS A 38 -3.64 -5.90 9.93
C HIS A 38 -4.32 -6.98 9.11
N GLU A 39 -4.18 -6.88 7.79
CA GLU A 39 -4.50 -7.95 6.86
C GLU A 39 -3.40 -9.02 6.88
N PHE A 40 -3.70 -10.23 6.42
CA PHE A 40 -2.75 -11.36 6.43
C PHE A 40 -1.45 -11.04 5.67
N PHE A 41 -1.52 -10.23 4.61
CA PHE A 41 -0.38 -9.82 3.81
C PHE A 41 0.29 -8.53 4.31
N SER A 42 -0.35 -7.73 5.16
CA SER A 42 0.14 -6.36 5.41
C SER A 42 1.43 -6.32 6.22
N ARG A 43 1.73 -7.40 6.96
CA ARG A 43 2.96 -7.53 7.75
C ARG A 43 4.21 -7.80 6.92
N GLY A 44 4.06 -8.34 5.71
CA GLY A 44 5.19 -8.52 4.78
C GLY A 44 5.55 -7.24 4.02
N MET A 45 4.78 -6.16 4.20
CA MET A 45 5.04 -4.90 3.51
C MET A 45 6.05 -4.02 4.25
N LEU A 46 6.94 -3.39 3.48
CA LEU A 46 7.96 -2.50 4.01
C LEU A 46 7.66 -1.03 3.65
N PRO A 47 7.71 -0.11 4.64
CA PRO A 47 7.52 1.31 4.39
C PRO A 47 8.62 1.83 3.48
N THR A 48 8.28 2.77 2.59
CA THR A 48 9.14 3.35 1.55
C THR A 48 9.70 2.39 0.52
N VAL A 49 9.32 1.11 0.58
CA VAL A 49 9.61 0.10 -0.45
C VAL A 49 8.31 -0.25 -1.18
N HIS A 50 7.27 -0.69 -0.47
CA HIS A 50 5.99 -1.09 -1.08
C HIS A 50 4.93 0.02 -1.02
N TYR A 51 5.08 0.97 -0.09
CA TYR A 51 4.12 2.06 0.12
C TYR A 51 4.80 3.25 0.81
N TRP A 52 4.16 4.41 0.77
CA TRP A 52 4.58 5.59 1.52
C TRP A 52 3.79 5.72 2.83
N PRO A 53 4.44 5.69 4.01
CA PRO A 53 3.74 5.78 5.29
C PRO A 53 3.22 7.21 5.55
N ILE A 54 1.94 7.31 5.94
CA ILE A 54 1.28 8.56 6.31
C ILE A 54 0.92 8.50 7.80
N ARG A 55 1.26 9.57 8.54
CA ARG A 55 0.92 9.71 9.96
C ARG A 55 -0.60 9.81 10.15
N ASP A 56 -1.08 9.34 11.30
CA ASP A 56 -2.50 9.39 11.66
C ASP A 56 -2.91 10.76 12.26
N ASN A 57 -4.24 10.93 12.38
CA ASN A 57 -4.97 11.98 13.11
C ASN A 57 -4.39 13.40 13.02
N ASN A 58 -3.45 13.76 13.89
CA ASN A 58 -3.02 15.14 14.09
C ASN A 58 -2.09 15.67 12.99
N ASP A 59 -1.38 14.77 12.29
CA ASP A 59 -0.39 15.15 11.28
C ASP A 59 -0.76 14.66 9.87
N MET A 60 -1.93 14.03 9.69
CA MET A 60 -2.29 13.34 8.45
C MET A 60 -2.23 14.26 7.22
N CYS A 61 -2.90 15.41 7.24
CA CYS A 61 -2.93 16.34 6.11
C CYS A 61 -1.53 16.88 5.78
N ARG A 62 -0.73 17.18 6.81
CA ARG A 62 0.66 17.65 6.63
C ARG A 62 1.54 16.55 6.04
N SER A 63 1.38 15.32 6.51
CA SER A 63 2.09 14.14 6.03
C SER A 63 1.73 13.80 4.59
N LEU A 64 0.45 13.89 4.21
CA LEU A 64 -0.02 13.71 2.83
C LEU A 64 0.56 14.79 1.91
N LYS A 65 0.49 16.05 2.33
CA LYS A 65 1.05 17.17 1.57
C LYS A 65 2.54 16.95 1.30
N PHE A 66 3.31 16.62 2.33
CA PHE A 66 4.73 16.33 2.21
C PHE A 66 5.00 15.16 1.24
N ALA A 67 4.26 14.06 1.37
CA ALA A 67 4.42 12.90 0.50
C ALA A 67 4.17 13.23 -0.99
N VAL A 68 3.14 14.02 -1.27
CA VAL A 68 2.80 14.45 -2.64
C VAL A 68 3.82 15.44 -3.19
N GLU A 69 4.26 16.42 -2.40
CA GLU A 69 5.30 17.37 -2.80
C GLU A 69 6.63 16.66 -3.06
N TRP A 70 7.01 15.71 -2.21
CA TRP A 70 8.19 14.88 -2.39
C TRP A 70 8.07 13.99 -3.65
N GLY A 71 6.94 13.31 -3.83
CA GLY A 71 6.73 12.44 -5.00
C GLY A 71 6.70 13.20 -6.32
N ASN A 72 6.22 14.45 -6.31
CA ASN A 72 6.23 15.31 -7.49
C ASN A 72 7.63 15.83 -7.85
N THR A 73 8.53 15.91 -6.87
CA THR A 73 9.94 16.28 -7.09
C THR A 73 10.84 15.07 -7.37
N HIS A 74 10.40 13.86 -7.02
CA HIS A 74 11.12 12.59 -7.18
C HIS A 74 10.24 11.55 -7.88
N THR A 75 9.81 11.85 -9.10
CA THR A 75 8.80 11.05 -9.81
C THR A 75 9.26 9.63 -10.11
N ASP A 76 10.55 9.46 -10.42
CA ASP A 76 11.23 8.19 -10.64
C ASP A 76 11.17 7.30 -9.40
N LYS A 77 11.50 7.86 -8.23
CA LYS A 77 11.45 7.14 -6.96
C LYS A 77 10.02 6.82 -6.53
N ALA A 78 9.08 7.73 -6.77
CA ALA A 78 7.67 7.48 -6.50
C ALA A 78 7.12 6.33 -7.35
N GLU A 79 7.50 6.28 -8.63
CA GLU A 79 7.16 5.17 -9.52
C GLU A 79 7.83 3.85 -9.09
N GLU A 80 9.08 3.89 -8.64
CA GLU A 80 9.78 2.71 -8.09
C GLU A 80 9.02 2.10 -6.92
N ILE A 81 8.57 2.92 -5.96
CA ILE A 81 7.76 2.48 -4.82
C ILE A 81 6.43 1.89 -5.30
N GLY A 82 5.76 2.56 -6.25
CA GLY A 82 4.50 2.09 -6.82
C GLY A 82 4.63 0.72 -7.49
N ARG A 83 5.65 0.54 -8.33
CA ARG A 83 5.96 -0.74 -9.01
C ARG A 83 6.36 -1.82 -8.03
N ALA A 84 7.12 -1.49 -6.98
CA ALA A 84 7.49 -2.46 -5.96
C ALA A 84 6.27 -2.94 -5.15
N GLY A 85 5.34 -2.03 -4.79
CA GLY A 85 4.07 -2.39 -4.15
C GLY A 85 3.17 -3.24 -5.06
N SER A 86 3.10 -2.90 -6.35
CA SER A 86 2.39 -3.68 -7.37
C SER A 86 2.97 -5.08 -7.53
N ARG A 87 4.31 -5.19 -7.61
CA ARG A 87 5.01 -6.49 -7.67
C ARG A 87 4.71 -7.36 -6.46
N TYR A 88 4.73 -6.79 -5.25
CA TYR A 88 4.36 -7.51 -4.03
C TYR A 88 2.95 -8.12 -4.11
N VAL A 89 1.98 -7.35 -4.61
CA VAL A 89 0.61 -7.85 -4.82
C VAL A 89 0.55 -8.96 -5.87
N HIS A 90 1.30 -8.82 -6.96
CA HIS A 90 1.29 -9.77 -8.06
C HIS A 90 2.08 -11.05 -7.80
N GLU A 91 3.10 -11.01 -6.94
CA GLU A 91 4.01 -12.12 -6.66
C GLU A 91 3.73 -12.77 -5.31
N ASP A 92 3.68 -11.97 -4.24
CA ASP A 92 3.55 -12.46 -2.85
C ASP A 92 2.09 -12.64 -2.41
N MET A 93 1.12 -12.20 -3.21
CA MET A 93 -0.31 -12.44 -2.98
C MET A 93 -0.98 -13.24 -4.09
N LYS A 94 -0.22 -14.07 -4.81
CA LYS A 94 -0.79 -15.10 -5.70
C LYS A 94 -1.68 -16.04 -4.90
N MET A 95 -2.72 -16.56 -5.54
CA MET A 95 -3.65 -17.50 -4.90
C MET A 95 -2.93 -18.71 -4.29
N GLU A 96 -1.87 -19.19 -4.93
CA GLU A 96 -1.00 -20.26 -4.41
C GLU A 96 -0.41 -19.90 -3.03
N VAL A 97 0.13 -18.69 -2.88
CA VAL A 97 0.69 -18.19 -1.61
C VAL A 97 -0.41 -17.97 -0.57
N VAL A 98 -1.58 -17.49 -0.98
CA VAL A 98 -2.74 -17.33 -0.08
C VAL A 98 -3.18 -18.68 0.48
N TYR A 99 -3.32 -19.70 -0.38
CA TYR A 99 -3.68 -21.04 0.05
C TYR A 99 -2.61 -21.66 0.95
N ASP A 100 -1.33 -21.48 0.61
CA ASP A 100 -0.22 -21.95 1.43
C ASP A 100 -0.22 -21.30 2.83
N PHE A 101 -0.43 -19.99 2.92
CA PHE A 101 -0.58 -19.28 4.19
C PHE A 101 -1.76 -19.84 5.01
N MET A 102 -2.91 -20.06 4.38
CA MET A 102 -4.09 -20.62 5.06
C MET A 102 -3.84 -22.05 5.54
N TYR A 103 -3.16 -22.88 4.75
CA TYR A 103 -2.79 -24.24 5.14
C TYR A 103 -1.86 -24.23 6.34
N HIS A 104 -0.81 -23.41 6.33
CA HIS A 104 0.14 -23.30 7.45
C HIS A 104 -0.48 -22.70 8.71
N LEU A 105 -1.51 -21.85 8.59
CA LEU A 105 -2.19 -21.28 9.75
C LEU A 105 -3.13 -22.28 10.44
N LEU A 106 -3.66 -23.25 9.70
CA LEU A 106 -4.67 -24.21 10.17
C LEU A 106 -4.10 -25.56 10.61
N ASN A 107 -2.82 -25.84 10.36
CA ASN A 107 -2.12 -27.03 10.82
C ASN A 107 -1.19 -26.72 12.00
#